data_AF-A0A812N4D6-F1
#
_entry.id   AF-A0A812N4D6-F1
#
_cell.length_a   1.000
_cell.length_b   1.000
_cell.length_c   1.000
_cell.angle_alpha   90.00
_cell.angle_beta   90.00
_cell.angle_gamma   90.00
#
_symmetry.space_group_name_H-M   'P 1'
#
loop_
_entity.id
_entity.type
_entity.pdbx_description
1 polymer ?
#
loop_
_entity_poly.entity_id
_entity_poly.type
_entity_poly.pdbx_seq_one_letter_code
_entity_poly.pdbx_strand_id
1 'polypeptide(L)'
;PEVHTTQDVVRQAIIPRTQVQSCAYSCIVSEPRMPDKMVTHSWQNLFHDLVAAVIADAVGENSFEMVANLLEHDISILHRLMKQRRTADRVYWICAFAVNQHSAICENRNGDCDSLTGQVHPRCYCSHPKIFSNTPPLMQVTNQSIYCEMNKFPDMMAMVAANNPRFSQVVAVDSRFVLFRRAWCVAELVEADEAGIRQHVQVHSRKVLEENEESLRNLKVEDMAASNPEDVDFILNRISNKSVFNKKLQQLIFDEHGLLSNWHQLDTLHQMQEIGNLLKWIMADGGLGVVWQYWVNRG
;
A
#
# COMPACT_ATOMS: atom_id res chain seq x y z
N PRO A 1 4.87 -12.04 12.59
CA PRO A 1 4.97 -10.77 11.82
C PRO A 1 5.96 -10.88 10.65
N GLU A 2 7.13 -11.46 10.89
CA GLU A 2 8.29 -11.46 10.00
C GLU A 2 8.13 -12.23 8.68
N VAL A 3 7.14 -13.14 8.59
CA VAL A 3 6.97 -14.03 7.43
C VAL A 3 5.63 -13.85 6.71
N HIS A 4 4.59 -13.46 7.44
CA HIS A 4 3.24 -13.37 6.87
C HIS A 4 3.06 -12.14 6.00
N THR A 5 2.81 -12.38 4.73
CA THR A 5 2.47 -11.37 3.73
C THR A 5 1.01 -10.94 3.85
N THR A 6 0.66 -9.84 3.18
CA THR A 6 -0.74 -9.42 3.09
C THR A 6 -1.60 -10.48 2.40
N GLN A 7 -1.03 -11.20 1.42
CA GLN A 7 -1.68 -12.35 0.80
C GLN A 7 -2.05 -13.42 1.83
N ASP A 8 -1.12 -13.79 2.73
CA ASP A 8 -1.38 -14.78 3.77
C ASP A 8 -2.54 -14.37 4.67
N VAL A 9 -2.56 -13.09 5.09
CA VAL A 9 -3.63 -12.53 5.93
C VAL A 9 -4.97 -12.50 5.20
N VAL A 10 -4.99 -12.12 3.92
CA VAL A 10 -6.20 -12.15 3.10
C VAL A 10 -6.78 -13.57 3.05
N ARG A 11 -5.93 -14.55 2.77
CA ARG A 11 -6.31 -15.96 2.57
C ARG A 11 -6.75 -16.64 3.86
N GLN A 12 -6.09 -16.37 4.97
CA GLN A 12 -6.29 -17.13 6.22
C GLN A 12 -7.12 -16.40 7.27
N ALA A 13 -7.22 -15.07 7.21
CA ALA A 13 -7.99 -14.30 8.19
C ALA A 13 -9.17 -13.58 7.56
N ILE A 14 -8.98 -12.82 6.47
CA ILE A 14 -10.05 -11.98 5.90
C ILE A 14 -11.13 -12.84 5.24
N ILE A 15 -10.76 -13.68 4.28
CA ILE A 15 -11.71 -14.52 3.53
C ILE A 15 -12.54 -15.42 4.48
N PRO A 16 -11.94 -16.14 5.45
CA PRO A 16 -12.72 -16.94 6.39
C PRO A 16 -13.67 -16.09 7.25
N ARG A 17 -13.23 -14.91 7.72
CA ARG A 17 -14.07 -14.03 8.54
C ARG A 17 -15.27 -13.44 7.80
N THR A 18 -15.14 -13.20 6.48
CA THR A 18 -16.24 -12.65 5.68
C THR A 18 -17.03 -13.71 4.91
N GLN A 19 -16.74 -15.00 5.12
CA GLN A 19 -17.34 -16.08 4.32
C GLN A 19 -18.87 -16.11 4.38
N VAL A 20 -19.46 -15.88 5.56
CA VAL A 20 -20.92 -15.95 5.76
C VAL A 20 -21.65 -14.87 4.94
N GLN A 21 -21.16 -13.63 4.96
CA GLN A 21 -21.75 -12.52 4.22
C GLN A 21 -21.24 -12.41 2.77
N SER A 22 -20.13 -13.08 2.44
CA SER A 22 -19.46 -13.00 1.14
C SER A 22 -19.23 -11.56 0.68
N CYS A 23 -18.73 -10.71 1.57
CA CYS A 23 -18.51 -9.28 1.35
C CYS A 23 -17.06 -8.85 1.64
N ALA A 24 -16.76 -7.57 1.41
CA ALA A 24 -15.52 -6.95 1.86
C ALA A 24 -15.40 -6.98 3.39
N TYR A 25 -14.16 -7.00 3.90
CA TYR A 25 -13.90 -7.01 5.34
C TYR A 25 -14.41 -5.75 6.04
N SER A 26 -14.23 -4.60 5.40
CA SER A 26 -14.71 -3.30 5.90
C SER A 26 -16.21 -3.29 6.22
N CYS A 27 -17.03 -4.03 5.47
CA CYS A 27 -18.48 -4.11 5.69
C CYS A 27 -18.88 -4.73 7.05
N ILE A 28 -18.00 -5.51 7.69
CA ILE A 28 -18.31 -6.23 8.93
C ILE A 28 -17.63 -5.62 10.15
N VAL A 29 -16.64 -4.75 9.96
CA VAL A 29 -15.86 -4.13 11.05
C VAL A 29 -16.10 -2.63 11.22
N SER A 30 -16.75 -1.99 10.24
CA SER A 30 -16.96 -0.54 10.25
C SER A 30 -18.19 -0.13 9.47
N GLU A 31 -18.76 1.01 9.84
CA GLU A 31 -19.74 1.70 9.00
C GLU A 31 -19.06 2.29 7.75
N PRO A 32 -19.77 2.43 6.61
CA PRO A 32 -19.22 3.05 5.41
C PRO A 32 -18.74 4.48 5.70
N ARG A 33 -17.46 4.75 5.39
CA ARG A 33 -16.85 6.08 5.53
C ARG A 33 -16.07 6.42 4.27
N MET A 34 -16.11 7.69 3.88
CA MET A 34 -15.26 8.20 2.80
C MET A 34 -13.80 8.12 3.25
N PRO A 35 -12.87 7.58 2.43
CA PRO A 35 -11.47 7.51 2.81
C PRO A 35 -10.80 8.88 2.73
N ASP A 36 -9.91 9.13 3.68
CA ASP A 36 -8.96 10.24 3.62
C ASP A 36 -7.77 9.88 2.73
N LYS A 37 -7.43 8.60 2.66
CA LYS A 37 -6.27 8.10 1.94
C LYS A 37 -6.53 6.77 1.26
N MET A 38 -5.95 6.56 0.09
CA MET A 38 -5.80 5.23 -0.51
C MET A 38 -4.38 4.72 -0.28
N VAL A 39 -4.25 3.42 0.02
CA VAL A 39 -2.96 2.77 0.21
C VAL A 39 -2.66 1.88 -0.98
N THR A 40 -1.63 2.24 -1.74
CA THR A 40 -1.03 1.40 -2.77
C THR A 40 0.04 0.53 -2.12
N HIS A 41 -0.12 -0.79 -2.25
CA HIS A 41 0.77 -1.78 -1.65
C HIS A 41 0.82 -3.05 -2.50
N SER A 42 1.90 -3.81 -2.36
CA SER A 42 1.98 -5.15 -2.93
C SER A 42 1.48 -6.18 -1.92
N TRP A 43 0.78 -7.21 -2.41
CA TRP A 43 0.28 -8.30 -1.56
C TRP A 43 1.39 -9.23 -1.06
N GLN A 44 2.56 -9.20 -1.71
CA GLN A 44 3.77 -9.90 -1.27
C GLN A 44 4.49 -9.16 -0.13
N ASN A 45 4.07 -7.95 0.21
CA ASN A 45 4.62 -7.21 1.34
C ASN A 45 4.21 -7.91 2.63
N LEU A 46 5.13 -7.92 3.62
CA LEU A 46 4.78 -8.30 4.97
C LEU A 46 3.57 -7.49 5.42
N PHE A 47 2.57 -8.16 5.98
CA PHE A 47 1.38 -7.47 6.46
C PHE A 47 1.72 -6.52 7.61
N HIS A 48 2.70 -6.90 8.42
CA HIS A 48 3.30 -6.05 9.44
C HIS A 48 3.78 -4.71 8.88
N ASP A 49 4.57 -4.74 7.80
CA ASP A 49 5.15 -3.55 7.18
C ASP A 49 4.08 -2.66 6.53
N LEU A 50 3.03 -3.27 5.96
CA LEU A 50 1.87 -2.52 5.46
C LEU A 50 1.21 -1.71 6.58
N VAL A 51 0.97 -2.33 7.74
CA VAL A 51 0.38 -1.66 8.90
C VAL A 51 1.34 -0.59 9.44
N ALA A 52 2.64 -0.89 9.51
CA ALA A 52 3.66 0.06 9.94
C ALA A 52 3.70 1.29 9.02
N ALA A 53 3.67 1.12 7.70
CA ALA A 53 3.64 2.20 6.72
C ALA A 53 2.41 3.10 6.86
N VAL A 54 1.23 2.51 7.10
CA VAL A 54 -0.01 3.28 7.33
C VAL A 54 0.07 4.11 8.61
N ILE A 55 0.56 3.51 9.71
CA ILE A 55 0.72 4.23 10.98
C ILE A 55 1.80 5.30 10.86
N ALA A 56 2.91 5.03 10.17
CA ALA A 56 3.97 5.99 9.90
C ALA A 56 3.44 7.22 9.16
N ASP A 57 2.65 7.05 8.11
CA ASP A 57 1.94 8.17 7.46
C ASP A 57 1.00 8.90 8.44
N ALA A 58 0.25 8.17 9.26
CA ALA A 58 -0.66 8.77 10.24
C ALA A 58 0.06 9.60 11.31
N VAL A 59 1.29 9.22 11.71
CA VAL A 59 2.10 9.96 12.69
C VAL A 59 3.09 10.94 12.05
N GLY A 60 3.09 11.05 10.72
CA GLY A 60 3.95 11.96 9.95
C GLY A 60 5.42 11.56 9.98
N GLU A 61 5.72 10.27 9.88
CA GLU A 61 7.06 9.76 9.61
C GLU A 61 7.31 9.59 8.11
N ASN A 62 8.57 9.66 7.72
CA ASN A 62 9.01 9.39 6.34
C ASN A 62 9.39 7.92 6.15
N SER A 63 9.75 7.22 7.23
CA SER A 63 10.04 5.78 7.24
C SER A 63 9.29 5.05 8.34
N PHE A 64 9.05 3.76 8.12
CA PHE A 64 8.23 2.97 9.02
C PHE A 64 9.01 2.01 9.92
N GLU A 65 10.34 1.90 9.82
CA GLU A 65 11.15 1.00 10.68
C GLU A 65 10.89 1.19 12.19
N MET A 66 10.87 2.42 12.69
CA MET A 66 10.59 2.68 14.11
C MET A 66 9.17 2.25 14.49
N VAL A 67 8.21 2.51 13.60
CA VAL A 67 6.81 2.14 13.79
C VAL A 67 6.64 0.62 13.77
N ALA A 68 7.33 -0.06 12.86
CA ALA A 68 7.44 -1.51 12.77
C ALA A 68 7.96 -2.09 14.10
N ASN A 69 9.10 -1.61 14.60
CA ASN A 69 9.63 -2.07 15.88
C ASN A 69 8.63 -1.87 17.03
N LEU A 70 7.96 -0.71 17.10
CA LEU A 70 6.99 -0.41 18.14
C LEU A 70 5.68 -1.22 18.01
N LEU A 71 5.28 -1.63 16.81
CA LEU A 71 4.13 -2.51 16.61
C LEU A 71 4.30 -3.86 17.30
N GLU A 72 5.53 -4.35 17.38
CA GLU A 72 5.84 -5.63 18.01
C GLU A 72 6.05 -5.53 19.53
N HIS A 73 6.49 -4.37 20.02
CA HIS A 73 6.99 -4.24 21.39
C HIS A 73 6.13 -3.31 22.27
N ASP A 74 5.64 -2.19 21.74
CA ASP A 74 4.85 -1.23 22.52
C ASP A 74 3.90 -0.37 21.66
N ILE A 75 2.74 -0.96 21.35
CA ILE A 75 1.65 -0.30 20.60
C ILE A 75 1.08 0.91 21.37
N SER A 76 1.28 1.00 22.69
CA SER A 76 0.75 2.10 23.50
C SER A 76 1.38 3.45 23.12
N ILE A 77 2.67 3.45 22.73
CA ILE A 77 3.37 4.64 22.24
C ILE A 77 2.74 5.14 20.93
N LEU A 78 2.46 4.22 20.00
CA LEU A 78 1.81 4.53 18.72
C LEU A 78 0.41 5.13 18.95
N HIS A 79 -0.37 4.54 19.85
CA HIS A 79 -1.69 5.07 20.22
C HIS A 79 -1.61 6.48 20.81
N ARG A 80 -0.63 6.76 21.69
CA ARG A 80 -0.42 8.11 22.26
C ARG A 80 -0.09 9.11 21.16
N LEU A 81 0.77 8.76 20.21
CA LEU A 81 1.13 9.63 19.09
C LEU A 81 -0.04 9.93 18.16
N MET A 82 -0.79 8.91 17.76
CA MET A 82 -1.97 9.11 16.91
C MET A 82 -3.01 10.01 17.60
N LYS A 83 -3.20 9.89 18.92
CA LYS A 83 -4.06 10.80 19.69
C LYS A 83 -3.51 12.23 19.73
N GLN A 84 -2.23 12.40 20.02
CA GLN A 84 -1.59 13.73 20.04
C GLN A 84 -1.66 14.42 18.67
N ARG A 85 -1.50 13.66 17.59
CA ARG A 85 -1.60 14.12 16.19
C ARG A 85 -3.02 14.26 15.68
N ARG A 86 -4.03 13.78 16.44
CA ARG A 86 -5.44 13.72 16.05
C ARG A 86 -5.64 12.99 14.72
N THR A 87 -4.92 11.89 14.53
CA THR A 87 -4.97 11.06 13.30
C THR A 87 -5.57 9.68 13.53
N ALA A 88 -5.98 9.36 14.76
CA ALA A 88 -6.59 8.07 15.12
C ALA A 88 -7.88 7.76 14.33
N ASP A 89 -8.64 8.79 13.94
CA ASP A 89 -9.91 8.63 13.20
C ASP A 89 -9.77 8.70 11.67
N ARG A 90 -8.53 8.82 11.17
CA ARG A 90 -8.23 8.93 9.74
C ARG A 90 -8.54 7.61 9.04
N VAL A 91 -9.21 7.69 7.90
CA VAL A 91 -9.70 6.53 7.16
C VAL A 91 -8.78 6.20 6.00
N TYR A 92 -8.25 4.98 6.01
CA TYR A 92 -7.39 4.46 4.95
C TYR A 92 -8.15 3.38 4.16
N TRP A 93 -8.28 3.58 2.85
CA TRP A 93 -8.77 2.56 1.93
C TRP A 93 -7.59 1.66 1.54
N ILE A 94 -7.72 0.37 1.82
CA ILE A 94 -6.71 -0.65 1.53
C ILE A 94 -7.43 -1.79 0.83
N CYS A 95 -6.99 -2.17 -0.37
CA CYS A 95 -7.72 -3.11 -1.21
C CYS A 95 -7.98 -4.46 -0.51
N ALA A 96 -7.04 -4.94 0.31
CA ALA A 96 -7.21 -6.16 1.11
C ALA A 96 -8.48 -6.14 2.00
N PHE A 97 -8.85 -4.98 2.55
CA PHE A 97 -10.01 -4.83 3.43
C PHE A 97 -11.25 -4.28 2.73
N ALA A 98 -11.06 -3.45 1.72
CA ALA A 98 -12.14 -2.69 1.09
C ALA A 98 -12.77 -3.39 -0.11
N VAL A 99 -12.06 -4.33 -0.74
CA VAL A 99 -12.57 -5.10 -1.89
C VAL A 99 -13.20 -6.40 -1.43
N ASN A 100 -14.26 -6.83 -2.12
CA ASN A 100 -14.85 -8.15 -1.89
C ASN A 100 -13.95 -9.28 -2.42
N GLN A 101 -13.17 -9.87 -1.51
CA GLN A 101 -12.24 -10.95 -1.83
C GLN A 101 -12.93 -12.24 -2.32
N HIS A 102 -14.23 -12.41 -2.03
CA HIS A 102 -15.03 -13.54 -2.51
C HIS A 102 -15.39 -13.43 -3.99
N SER A 103 -15.56 -12.22 -4.52
CA SER A 103 -15.79 -11.98 -5.96
C SER A 103 -14.48 -11.93 -6.75
N ALA A 104 -13.37 -11.62 -6.09
CA ALA A 104 -12.06 -11.48 -6.72
C ALA A 104 -11.25 -12.78 -6.70
N ILE A 105 -10.74 -13.19 -5.53
CA ILE A 105 -9.59 -14.12 -5.48
C ILE A 105 -9.80 -15.39 -4.65
N CYS A 106 -10.84 -15.50 -3.81
CA CYS A 106 -10.92 -16.53 -2.75
C CYS A 106 -10.84 -18.02 -3.16
N GLU A 107 -10.90 -18.35 -4.45
CA GLU A 107 -10.78 -19.73 -4.97
C GLU A 107 -9.33 -20.24 -5.02
N ASN A 108 -8.34 -19.36 -4.91
CA ASN A 108 -6.91 -19.66 -5.02
C ASN A 108 -6.53 -20.40 -6.34
N ARG A 109 -6.94 -19.85 -7.49
CA ARG A 109 -6.68 -20.42 -8.83
C ARG A 109 -5.19 -20.66 -9.10
N ASN A 110 -4.34 -19.76 -8.62
CA ASN A 110 -2.91 -19.78 -8.88
C ASN A 110 -2.14 -20.75 -7.98
N GLY A 111 -2.82 -21.38 -7.00
CA GLY A 111 -2.15 -22.26 -6.05
C GLY A 111 -1.16 -21.50 -5.15
N ASP A 112 -1.49 -20.26 -4.81
CA ASP A 112 -0.70 -19.43 -3.91
C ASP A 112 -0.44 -20.20 -2.60
N CYS A 113 0.82 -20.21 -2.15
CA CYS A 113 1.23 -20.88 -0.93
C CYS A 113 1.37 -19.90 0.23
N ASP A 114 1.10 -20.40 1.43
CA ASP A 114 1.39 -19.72 2.68
C ASP A 114 2.90 -19.55 2.86
N SER A 115 3.31 -18.32 3.14
CA SER A 115 4.73 -17.96 3.19
C SER A 115 5.49 -18.62 4.34
N LEU A 116 4.80 -19.07 5.41
CA LEU A 116 5.42 -19.69 6.58
C LEU A 116 5.56 -21.20 6.41
N THR A 117 4.51 -21.86 5.94
CA THR A 117 4.40 -23.33 5.87
C THR A 117 4.76 -23.88 4.49
N GLY A 118 4.77 -23.05 3.45
CA GLY A 118 4.93 -23.45 2.05
C GLY A 118 3.73 -24.24 1.49
N GLN A 119 2.67 -24.41 2.27
CA GLN A 119 1.47 -25.15 1.87
C GLN A 119 0.54 -24.26 1.05
N VAL A 120 -0.13 -24.85 0.05
CA VAL A 120 -1.14 -24.14 -0.74
C VAL A 120 -2.25 -23.63 0.16
N HIS A 121 -2.62 -22.35 0.04
CA HIS A 121 -3.70 -21.78 0.82
C HIS A 121 -5.03 -22.51 0.57
N PRO A 122 -5.87 -22.67 1.61
CA PRO A 122 -7.15 -23.33 1.47
C PRO A 122 -8.04 -22.57 0.49
N ARG A 123 -8.80 -23.33 -0.31
CA ARG A 123 -9.81 -22.76 -1.19
C ARG A 123 -11.04 -22.39 -0.38
N CYS A 124 -11.62 -21.24 -0.68
CA CYS A 124 -12.93 -20.91 -0.14
C CYS A 124 -14.01 -21.74 -0.83
N TYR A 125 -14.98 -22.22 -0.06
CA TYR A 125 -16.14 -22.96 -0.56
C TYR A 125 -17.36 -22.07 -0.80
N CYS A 126 -17.20 -20.74 -0.81
CA CYS A 126 -18.29 -19.87 -1.24
C CYS A 126 -18.58 -20.18 -2.72
N SER A 127 -19.84 -20.41 -3.06
CA SER A 127 -20.26 -20.56 -4.47
C SER A 127 -20.35 -19.21 -5.19
N HIS A 128 -19.69 -18.18 -4.66
CA HIS A 128 -19.74 -16.83 -5.19
C HIS A 128 -18.96 -16.76 -6.52
N PRO A 129 -19.57 -16.24 -7.60
CA PRO A 129 -18.94 -16.19 -8.91
C PRO A 129 -17.75 -15.25 -8.92
N LYS A 130 -16.74 -15.61 -9.72
CA LYS A 130 -15.54 -14.80 -9.91
C LYS A 130 -15.75 -13.80 -11.01
N ILE A 131 -15.40 -12.56 -10.72
CA ILE A 131 -15.68 -11.42 -11.58
C ILE A 131 -14.35 -10.81 -11.99
N PHE A 132 -13.98 -11.09 -13.23
CA PHE A 132 -12.79 -10.55 -13.89
C PHE A 132 -13.13 -9.28 -14.67
N SER A 133 -12.11 -8.55 -15.09
CA SER A 133 -12.26 -7.33 -15.87
C SER A 133 -13.01 -7.53 -17.20
N ASN A 134 -13.08 -8.76 -17.72
CA ASN A 134 -13.79 -9.14 -18.94
C ASN A 134 -15.11 -9.92 -18.67
N THR A 135 -15.55 -10.03 -17.41
CA THR A 135 -16.79 -10.74 -17.07
C THR A 135 -18.02 -9.90 -17.43
N PRO A 136 -18.94 -10.38 -18.29
CA PRO A 136 -20.14 -9.62 -18.68
C PRO A 136 -21.07 -9.27 -17.50
N PRO A 137 -21.87 -8.19 -17.62
CA PRO A 137 -21.95 -7.28 -18.76
C PRO A 137 -20.79 -6.27 -18.77
N LEU A 138 -20.37 -5.91 -19.99
CA LEU A 138 -19.27 -4.99 -20.24
C LEU A 138 -19.82 -3.59 -20.53
N MET A 139 -19.17 -2.55 -19.99
CA MET A 139 -19.42 -1.17 -20.41
C MET A 139 -19.03 -1.02 -21.87
N GLN A 140 -19.93 -0.46 -22.68
CA GLN A 140 -19.67 -0.27 -24.12
C GLN A 140 -18.43 0.58 -24.41
N VAL A 141 -18.14 1.57 -23.55
CA VAL A 141 -17.04 2.52 -23.75
C VAL A 141 -15.68 1.91 -23.43
N THR A 142 -15.56 1.19 -22.31
CA THR A 142 -14.28 0.67 -21.82
C THR A 142 -14.08 -0.81 -22.11
N ASN A 143 -15.11 -1.51 -22.58
CA ASN A 143 -15.17 -2.95 -22.75
C ASN A 143 -14.78 -3.74 -21.48
N GLN A 144 -15.15 -3.19 -20.31
CA GLN A 144 -14.82 -3.74 -19.00
C GLN A 144 -16.06 -4.11 -18.22
N SER A 145 -15.97 -5.15 -17.41
CA SER A 145 -17.01 -5.58 -16.49
C SER A 145 -17.46 -4.43 -15.60
N ILE A 146 -18.78 -4.26 -15.46
CA ILE A 146 -19.35 -3.34 -14.46
C ILE A 146 -19.28 -3.90 -13.04
N TYR A 147 -19.01 -5.21 -12.89
CA TYR A 147 -19.03 -5.88 -11.59
C TYR A 147 -17.63 -6.13 -11.01
N CYS A 148 -16.56 -6.05 -11.81
CA CYS A 148 -15.20 -6.26 -11.33
C CYS A 148 -14.73 -5.05 -10.51
N GLU A 149 -14.66 -5.17 -9.18
CA GLU A 149 -14.24 -4.06 -8.32
C GLU A 149 -12.81 -3.56 -8.61
N MET A 150 -11.90 -4.45 -9.03
CA MET A 150 -10.49 -4.12 -9.28
C MET A 150 -10.31 -3.16 -10.45
N ASN A 151 -11.13 -3.28 -11.50
CA ASN A 151 -11.05 -2.36 -12.64
C ASN A 151 -11.64 -0.97 -12.34
N LYS A 152 -12.25 -0.78 -11.16
CA LYS A 152 -12.84 0.48 -10.70
C LYS A 152 -11.93 1.29 -9.79
N PHE A 153 -10.68 0.88 -9.57
CA PHE A 153 -9.77 1.65 -8.72
C PHE A 153 -9.55 3.08 -9.25
N PRO A 154 -9.31 3.31 -10.56
CA PRO A 154 -9.25 4.67 -11.11
C PRO A 154 -10.53 5.47 -10.88
N ASP A 155 -11.69 4.86 -11.16
CA ASP A 155 -13.00 5.51 -10.96
C ASP A 155 -13.22 5.89 -9.49
N MET A 156 -12.82 5.00 -8.57
CA MET A 156 -12.88 5.23 -7.13
C MET A 156 -11.96 6.37 -6.71
N MET A 157 -10.70 6.37 -7.17
CA MET A 157 -9.74 7.44 -6.87
C MET A 157 -10.26 8.80 -7.34
N ALA A 158 -10.75 8.89 -8.57
CA ALA A 158 -11.31 10.11 -9.15
C ALA A 158 -12.56 10.57 -8.38
N MET A 159 -13.47 9.65 -8.06
CA MET A 159 -14.70 9.94 -7.31
C MET A 159 -14.37 10.46 -5.90
N VAL A 160 -13.45 9.80 -5.19
CA VAL A 160 -13.06 10.24 -3.83
C VAL A 160 -12.35 11.58 -3.90
N ALA A 161 -11.39 11.78 -4.81
CA ALA A 161 -10.68 13.04 -4.96
C ALA A 161 -11.64 14.22 -5.26
N ALA A 162 -12.67 13.98 -6.08
CA ALA A 162 -13.69 14.99 -6.38
C ALA A 162 -14.55 15.36 -5.15
N ASN A 163 -14.73 14.44 -4.20
CA ASN A 163 -15.57 14.64 -3.01
C ASN A 163 -14.77 14.94 -1.72
N ASN A 164 -13.46 14.71 -1.73
CA ASN A 164 -12.55 14.95 -0.62
C ASN A 164 -11.29 15.68 -1.12
N PRO A 165 -11.23 17.01 -1.03
CA PRO A 165 -10.06 17.80 -1.47
C PRO A 165 -8.77 17.49 -0.71
N ARG A 166 -8.83 16.75 0.40
CA ARG A 166 -7.67 16.31 1.19
C ARG A 166 -7.29 14.87 0.92
N PHE A 167 -7.96 14.21 -0.03
CA PHE A 167 -7.64 12.85 -0.43
C PHE A 167 -6.18 12.78 -0.90
N SER A 168 -5.47 11.77 -0.42
CA SER A 168 -4.07 11.52 -0.77
C SER A 168 -3.81 10.03 -0.92
N GLN A 169 -2.69 9.67 -1.53
CA GLN A 169 -2.23 8.29 -1.65
C GLN A 169 -1.07 8.05 -0.70
N VAL A 170 -1.04 6.88 -0.06
CA VAL A 170 0.13 6.35 0.63
C VAL A 170 0.70 5.21 -0.19
N VAL A 171 1.98 5.29 -0.51
CA VAL A 171 2.71 4.26 -1.24
C VAL A 171 3.52 3.47 -0.22
N ALA A 172 3.02 2.31 0.18
CA ALA A 172 3.64 1.44 1.18
C ALA A 172 4.65 0.50 0.49
N VAL A 173 5.90 0.93 0.41
CA VAL A 173 6.97 0.26 -0.33
C VAL A 173 7.60 -0.83 0.53
N ASP A 174 7.70 -2.05 -0.01
CA ASP A 174 8.42 -3.14 0.66
C ASP A 174 9.93 -2.96 0.62
N SER A 175 10.63 -3.63 1.52
CA SER A 175 12.09 -3.58 1.62
C SER A 175 12.84 -4.07 0.38
N ARG A 176 12.17 -4.77 -0.55
CA ARG A 176 12.73 -5.19 -1.84
C ARG A 176 12.23 -4.35 -3.02
N PHE A 177 11.44 -3.31 -2.75
CA PHE A 177 10.85 -2.41 -3.74
C PHE A 177 10.05 -3.14 -4.85
N VAL A 178 9.52 -4.32 -4.55
CA VAL A 178 8.70 -5.12 -5.48
C VAL A 178 7.45 -4.37 -5.89
N LEU A 179 6.92 -3.47 -5.05
CA LEU A 179 5.79 -2.60 -5.39
C LEU A 179 5.94 -1.95 -6.77
N PHE A 180 7.12 -1.42 -7.10
CA PHE A 180 7.35 -0.74 -8.39
C PHE A 180 7.45 -1.69 -9.59
N ARG A 181 7.46 -3.00 -9.34
CA ARG A 181 7.40 -4.05 -10.36
C ARG A 181 5.99 -4.66 -10.45
N ARG A 182 5.01 -4.19 -9.67
CA ARG A 182 3.63 -4.66 -9.73
C ARG A 182 2.81 -3.75 -10.64
N ALA A 183 2.27 -4.32 -11.71
CA ALA A 183 1.58 -3.54 -12.75
C ALA A 183 0.43 -2.70 -12.16
N TRP A 184 -0.42 -3.29 -11.32
CA TRP A 184 -1.53 -2.58 -10.66
C TRP A 184 -1.04 -1.44 -9.76
N CYS A 185 -0.01 -1.66 -8.94
CA CYS A 185 0.52 -0.63 -8.06
C CYS A 185 1.04 0.57 -8.87
N VAL A 186 1.74 0.33 -9.97
CA VAL A 186 2.30 1.41 -10.79
C VAL A 186 1.21 2.13 -11.59
N ALA A 187 0.18 1.42 -12.04
CA ALA A 187 -1.01 2.06 -12.60
C ALA A 187 -1.67 3.01 -11.59
N GLU A 188 -1.80 2.60 -10.32
CA GLU A 188 -2.33 3.45 -9.24
C GLU A 188 -1.44 4.67 -8.95
N LEU A 189 -0.10 4.54 -9.06
CA LEU A 189 0.82 5.66 -8.87
C LEU A 189 0.63 6.73 -9.94
N VAL A 190 0.52 6.31 -11.21
CA VAL A 190 0.36 7.24 -12.33
C VAL A 190 -1.03 7.86 -12.34
N GLU A 191 -2.07 7.09 -12.04
CA GLU A 191 -3.43 7.62 -11.92
C GLU A 191 -3.52 8.70 -10.82
N ALA A 192 -2.85 8.48 -9.67
CA ALA A 192 -2.79 9.49 -8.62
C ALA A 192 -2.09 10.78 -9.08
N ASP A 193 -0.94 10.67 -9.73
CA ASP A 193 -0.17 11.81 -10.25
C ASP A 193 -0.99 12.60 -11.30
N GLU A 194 -1.58 11.92 -12.28
CA GLU A 194 -2.39 12.55 -13.32
C GLU A 194 -3.66 13.21 -12.77
N ALA A 195 -4.22 12.68 -11.69
CA ALA A 195 -5.35 13.28 -10.97
C ALA A 195 -4.94 14.40 -9.99
N GLY A 196 -3.64 14.69 -9.84
CA GLY A 196 -3.12 15.67 -8.88
C GLY A 196 -3.33 15.26 -7.41
N ILE A 197 -3.51 13.97 -7.14
CA ILE A 197 -3.65 13.42 -5.79
C ILE A 197 -2.27 13.41 -5.14
N ARG A 198 -2.14 14.04 -3.98
CA ARG A 198 -0.86 14.08 -3.25
C ARG A 198 -0.43 12.68 -2.84
N GLN A 199 0.80 12.30 -3.16
CA GLN A 199 1.36 10.97 -2.86
C GLN A 199 2.39 11.04 -1.73
N HIS A 200 2.30 10.15 -0.75
CA HIS A 200 3.20 10.02 0.39
C HIS A 200 3.87 8.65 0.35
N VAL A 201 5.19 8.61 0.16
CA VAL A 201 5.92 7.35 0.13
C VAL A 201 6.42 6.97 1.51
N GLN A 202 6.18 5.71 1.87
CA GLN A 202 6.61 5.10 3.11
C GLN A 202 7.55 3.96 2.75
N VAL A 203 8.84 4.14 3.06
CA VAL A 203 9.89 3.12 2.90
C VAL A 203 10.31 2.60 4.28
N HIS A 204 10.88 1.40 4.32
CA HIS A 204 11.31 0.80 5.58
C HIS A 204 12.31 1.70 6.31
N SER A 205 13.45 2.00 5.67
CA SER A 205 14.48 2.87 6.20
C SER A 205 15.33 3.46 5.07
N ARG A 206 16.17 4.44 5.40
CA ARG A 206 17.10 5.08 4.46
C ARG A 206 18.04 4.07 3.81
N LYS A 207 18.63 3.21 4.64
CA LYS A 207 19.57 2.17 4.20
C LYS A 207 18.95 1.28 3.13
N VAL A 208 17.71 0.84 3.36
CA VAL A 208 16.98 -0.01 2.42
C VAL A 208 16.68 0.71 1.10
N LEU A 209 16.44 2.03 1.14
CA LEU A 209 16.30 2.84 -0.07
C LEU A 209 17.62 2.92 -0.86
N GLU A 210 18.73 3.24 -0.18
CA GLU A 210 20.06 3.35 -0.80
C GLU A 210 20.50 2.01 -1.44
N GLU A 211 20.23 0.88 -0.77
CA GLU A 211 20.52 -0.47 -1.28
C GLU A 211 19.72 -0.84 -2.54
N ASN A 212 18.56 -0.21 -2.77
CA ASN A 212 17.67 -0.52 -3.90
C ASN A 212 17.67 0.57 -5.00
N GLU A 213 18.40 1.67 -4.82
CA GLU A 213 18.36 2.82 -5.73
C GLU A 213 18.69 2.44 -7.19
N GLU A 214 19.72 1.63 -7.40
CA GLU A 214 20.12 1.18 -8.75
C GLU A 214 19.02 0.35 -9.43
N SER A 215 18.35 -0.53 -8.68
CA SER A 215 17.22 -1.33 -9.17
C SER A 215 16.06 -0.42 -9.62
N LEU A 216 15.81 0.66 -8.88
CA LEU A 216 14.76 1.63 -9.19
C LEU A 216 15.06 2.47 -10.44
N ARG A 217 16.32 2.88 -10.63
CA ARG A 217 16.74 3.65 -11.82
C ARG A 217 16.57 2.87 -13.12
N ASN A 218 16.55 1.54 -13.04
CA ASN A 218 16.40 0.64 -14.17
C ASN A 218 14.95 0.13 -14.37
N LEU A 219 13.97 0.65 -13.63
CA LEU A 219 12.57 0.22 -13.75
C LEU A 219 11.98 0.54 -15.13
N LYS A 220 11.27 -0.47 -15.67
CA LYS A 220 10.49 -0.38 -16.89
C LYS A 220 9.13 -1.04 -16.68
N VAL A 221 8.09 -0.42 -17.24
CA VAL A 221 6.72 -0.91 -17.16
C VAL A 221 6.54 -2.26 -17.85
N GLU A 222 7.34 -2.53 -18.87
CA GLU A 222 7.39 -3.79 -19.59
C GLU A 222 7.84 -4.97 -18.72
N ASP A 223 8.62 -4.71 -17.67
CA ASP A 223 9.15 -5.75 -16.78
C ASP A 223 8.23 -5.99 -15.56
N MET A 224 7.03 -5.39 -15.56
CA MET A 224 6.09 -5.49 -14.45
C MET A 224 5.29 -6.80 -14.47
N ALA A 225 4.92 -7.26 -13.29
CA ALA A 225 4.19 -8.48 -13.05
C ALA A 225 2.82 -8.22 -12.41
N ALA A 226 1.86 -9.10 -12.72
CA ALA A 226 0.61 -9.24 -11.99
C ALA A 226 0.34 -10.72 -11.75
N SER A 227 -0.49 -11.03 -10.74
CA SER A 227 -0.85 -12.41 -10.42
C SER A 227 -1.72 -13.06 -11.50
N ASN A 228 -2.44 -12.26 -12.28
CA ASN A 228 -3.13 -12.68 -13.50
C ASN A 228 -2.41 -12.05 -14.71
N PRO A 229 -1.85 -12.83 -15.65
CA PRO A 229 -1.17 -12.29 -16.82
C PRO A 229 -2.03 -11.34 -17.67
N GLU A 230 -3.35 -11.60 -17.77
CA GLU A 230 -4.28 -10.73 -18.49
C GLU A 230 -4.32 -9.30 -17.92
N ASP A 231 -4.04 -9.14 -16.63
CA ASP A 231 -3.97 -7.81 -16.00
C ASP A 231 -2.73 -7.04 -16.46
N VAL A 232 -1.61 -7.72 -16.73
CA VAL A 232 -0.40 -7.09 -17.28
C VAL A 232 -0.72 -6.55 -18.67
N ASP A 233 -1.30 -7.40 -19.53
CA ASP A 233 -1.70 -6.99 -20.88
C ASP A 233 -2.71 -5.84 -20.83
N PHE A 234 -3.70 -5.92 -19.93
CA PHE A 234 -4.68 -4.87 -19.72
C PHE A 234 -4.04 -3.52 -19.37
N ILE A 235 -3.10 -3.50 -18.43
CA ILE A 235 -2.40 -2.28 -18.00
C ILE A 235 -1.48 -1.77 -19.11
N LEU A 236 -0.68 -2.65 -19.72
CA LEU A 236 0.24 -2.28 -20.81
C LEU A 236 -0.50 -1.76 -22.05
N ASN A 237 -1.73 -2.23 -22.31
CA ASN A 237 -2.57 -1.75 -23.40
C ASN A 237 -3.18 -0.36 -23.12
N ARG A 238 -3.36 0.02 -21.86
CA ARG A 238 -3.75 1.39 -21.48
C ARG A 238 -2.61 2.39 -21.69
N ILE A 239 -1.37 1.92 -21.76
CA ILE A 239 -0.19 2.74 -21.93
C ILE A 239 0.14 2.86 -23.42
N SER A 240 -0.27 3.99 -24.00
CA SER A 240 -0.07 4.29 -25.43
C SER A 240 1.40 4.37 -25.82
N ASN A 241 2.25 4.98 -24.98
CA ASN A 241 3.69 5.08 -25.19
C ASN A 241 4.46 4.70 -23.93
N LYS A 242 4.99 3.47 -23.93
CA LYS A 242 5.73 2.89 -22.80
C LYS A 242 7.01 3.65 -22.47
N SER A 243 7.72 4.20 -23.46
CA SER A 243 8.92 5.01 -23.24
C SER A 243 8.59 6.31 -22.50
N VAL A 244 7.52 7.00 -22.92
CA VAL A 244 7.03 8.20 -22.23
C VAL A 244 6.56 7.84 -20.82
N PHE A 245 5.84 6.74 -20.66
CA PHE A 245 5.41 6.26 -19.34
C PHE A 245 6.59 5.95 -18.42
N ASN A 246 7.61 5.23 -18.90
CA ASN A 246 8.82 4.95 -18.12
C ASN A 246 9.55 6.23 -17.73
N LYS A 247 9.64 7.22 -18.63
CA LYS A 247 10.21 8.53 -18.31
C LYS A 247 9.38 9.24 -17.23
N LYS A 248 8.06 9.25 -17.35
CA LYS A 248 7.16 9.81 -16.34
C LYS A 248 7.31 9.09 -15.00
N LEU A 249 7.41 7.76 -14.99
CA LEU A 249 7.62 6.98 -13.78
C LEU A 249 8.96 7.31 -13.11
N GLN A 250 10.03 7.43 -13.90
CA GLN A 250 11.35 7.84 -13.38
C GLN A 250 11.33 9.26 -12.82
N GLN A 251 10.63 10.18 -13.47
CA GLN A 251 10.41 11.55 -12.95
C GLN A 251 9.59 11.51 -11.65
N LEU A 252 8.47 10.79 -11.65
CA LEU A 252 7.64 10.63 -10.47
C LEU A 252 8.45 10.10 -9.28
N ILE A 253 9.36 9.15 -9.50
CA ILE A 253 10.18 8.58 -8.42
C ILE A 253 11.29 9.55 -7.96
N PHE A 254 12.09 10.08 -8.90
CA PHE A 254 13.39 10.70 -8.61
C PHE A 254 13.48 12.22 -8.81
N ASP A 255 12.42 12.87 -9.32
CA ASP A 255 12.45 14.31 -9.53
C ASP A 255 12.60 15.08 -8.19
N GLU A 256 12.95 16.37 -8.27
CA GLU A 256 13.15 17.23 -7.09
C GLU A 256 11.92 17.27 -6.16
N HIS A 257 10.73 17.08 -6.74
CA HIS A 257 9.46 16.96 -6.04
C HIS A 257 8.83 15.56 -6.15
N GLY A 258 9.62 14.58 -6.60
CA GLY A 258 9.19 13.20 -6.75
C GLY A 258 8.96 12.49 -5.42
N LEU A 259 8.54 11.23 -5.52
CA LEU A 259 8.24 10.33 -4.42
C LEU A 259 9.39 10.19 -3.41
N LEU A 260 10.64 10.25 -3.88
CA LEU A 260 11.83 10.13 -3.03
C LEU A 260 12.50 11.48 -2.70
N SER A 261 11.87 12.62 -3.04
CA SER A 261 12.41 13.96 -2.77
C SER A 261 12.82 14.18 -1.31
N ASN A 262 11.99 13.73 -0.37
CA ASN A 262 12.25 13.81 1.08
C ASN A 262 13.51 13.05 1.53
N TRP A 263 14.06 12.18 0.69
CA TRP A 263 15.25 11.37 0.96
C TRP A 263 16.51 11.89 0.29
N HIS A 264 16.38 12.58 -0.86
CA HIS A 264 17.52 13.10 -1.62
C HIS A 264 18.05 14.45 -1.10
N GLN A 265 17.25 15.18 -0.32
CA GLN A 265 17.67 16.45 0.27
C GLN A 265 18.58 16.22 1.49
N LEU A 266 19.89 16.13 1.23
CA LEU A 266 20.98 16.15 2.21
C LEU A 266 21.20 17.57 2.75
N ASP A 267 20.22 18.15 3.43
CA ASP A 267 20.35 19.51 3.98
C ASP A 267 20.16 19.56 5.51
N THR A 268 20.49 20.72 6.07
CA THR A 268 20.32 21.02 7.49
C THR A 268 18.85 20.90 7.94
N LEU A 269 17.88 21.11 7.04
CA LEU A 269 16.46 20.95 7.36
C LEU A 269 16.10 19.49 7.61
N HIS A 270 16.67 18.56 6.84
CA HIS A 270 16.47 17.13 7.07
C HIS A 270 17.01 16.70 8.44
N GLN A 271 18.23 17.13 8.80
CA GLN A 271 18.80 16.86 10.12
C GLN A 271 17.94 17.45 11.25
N MET A 272 17.43 18.66 11.08
CA MET A 272 16.49 19.27 12.03
C MET A 272 15.16 18.50 12.11
N GLN A 273 14.67 17.98 10.99
CA GLN A 273 13.47 17.16 10.94
C GLN A 273 13.65 15.82 11.65
N GLU A 274 14.81 15.17 11.49
CA GLU A 274 15.14 13.95 12.24
C GLU A 274 15.20 14.20 13.75
N ILE A 275 15.84 15.30 14.18
CA ILE A 275 15.86 15.71 15.59
C ILE A 275 14.43 15.98 16.09
N GLY A 276 13.62 16.69 15.30
CA GLY A 276 12.21 16.96 15.63
C GLY A 276 11.38 15.68 15.74
N ASN A 277 11.61 14.71 14.86
CA ASN A 277 10.98 13.40 14.93
C ASN A 277 11.42 12.63 16.17
N LEU A 278 12.72 12.65 16.52
CA LEU A 278 13.22 12.02 17.74
C LEU A 278 12.58 12.64 19.00
N LEU A 279 12.53 13.97 19.09
CA LEU A 279 11.88 14.65 20.21
C LEU A 279 10.40 14.27 20.31
N LYS A 280 9.69 14.19 19.19
CA LYS A 280 8.31 13.70 19.11
C LYS A 280 8.18 12.29 19.70
N TRP A 281 9.07 11.36 19.34
CA TRP A 281 9.06 10.00 19.87
C TRP A 281 9.34 9.97 21.38
N ILE A 282 10.33 10.70 21.86
CA ILE A 282 10.68 10.79 23.30
C ILE A 282 9.51 11.31 24.12
N MET A 283 8.80 12.34 23.63
CA MET A 283 7.63 12.88 24.31
C MET A 283 6.49 11.86 24.40
N ALA A 284 6.31 11.02 23.38
CA ALA A 284 5.30 9.96 23.39
C ALA A 284 5.69 8.75 24.25
N ASP A 285 6.98 8.47 24.35
CA ASP A 285 7.55 7.47 25.25
C ASP A 285 7.39 7.87 26.73
N GLY A 286 7.14 9.15 27.02
CA GLY A 286 7.02 9.64 28.39
C GLY A 286 8.33 9.54 29.18
N GLY A 287 9.46 9.43 28.49
CA GLY A 287 10.79 9.29 29.10
C GLY A 287 11.13 7.89 29.61
N LEU A 288 10.39 6.85 29.20
CA LEU A 288 10.60 5.47 29.66
C LEU A 288 11.83 4.79 29.04
N GLY A 289 12.40 5.35 27.97
CA GLY A 289 13.62 4.86 27.35
C GLY A 289 13.41 3.84 26.24
N VAL A 290 12.17 3.47 25.93
CA VAL A 290 11.84 2.43 24.94
C VAL A 290 12.27 2.87 23.54
N VAL A 291 11.98 4.12 23.17
CA VAL A 291 12.36 4.69 21.87
C VAL A 291 13.88 4.68 21.66
N TRP A 292 14.65 4.95 22.72
CA TRP A 292 16.11 4.98 22.64
C TRP A 292 16.73 3.62 22.30
N GLN A 293 16.13 2.52 22.77
CA GLN A 293 16.60 1.17 22.49
C GLN A 293 16.59 0.86 20.99
N TYR A 294 15.59 1.38 20.26
CA TYR A 294 15.46 1.15 18.82
C TYR A 294 16.15 2.23 17.98
N TRP A 295 16.31 3.45 18.51
CA TRP A 295 16.94 4.54 17.78
C TRP A 295 18.46 4.39 17.66
N VAL A 296 19.13 3.90 18.71
CA VAL A 296 20.60 3.72 18.73
C VAL A 296 21.06 2.64 17.75
N ASN A 297 20.20 1.70 17.39
CA ASN A 297 20.50 0.64 16.40
C ASN A 297 20.37 1.10 14.93
N ARG A 298 20.15 2.41 14.68
CA ARG A 298 20.11 2.99 13.32
C ARG A 298 21.49 3.32 12.72
N GLY A 299 22.57 3.21 13.51
CA GLY A 299 23.94 3.51 13.08
C GLY A 299 24.54 2.52 12.10
#